data_AF-A0A7C1K4S8-F1
#
_entry.id   AF-A0A7C1K4S8-F1
#
_cell.length_a   1.000
_cell.length_b   1.000
_cell.length_c   1.000
_cell.angle_alpha   90.00
_cell.angle_beta   90.00
_cell.angle_gamma   90.00
#
_symmetry.space_group_name_H-M   'P 1'
#
loop_
_entity.id
_entity.type
_entity.pdbx_description
1 polymer ?
#
loop_
_entity_poly.entity_id
_entity_poly.type
_entity_poly.pdbx_seq_one_letter_code
_entity_poly.pdbx_strand_id
1 'polypeptide(L)'
;MRGWNCVKSSKLNFNAHWMLYKRAEKPRTLQPSSGQPGELTPRPTHSTLQPSPTLSEEAQTMVSVERVREEMVPPSTDHGPAVSDVDLQAQVEEAIWRYEPLRVLHAPLKAEVRNGEVTLTGIVPSRMIHYGLIETLRRIPGVRAVRDQTMTDPDIQQAVTLVLAQHPETQPWSAHVYVLSRNGFVQLTGTVPDAAAAETVVRVAQSVPGVRRVANLLQIETPSP
;
A
#
# COMPACT_ATOMS: atom_id res chain seq x y z
N MET A 1 20.04 32.15 13.10
CA MET A 1 18.66 32.40 12.64
C MET A 1 18.69 32.90 11.21
N ARG A 2 18.41 32.04 10.22
CA ARG A 2 18.08 32.47 8.85
C ARG A 2 16.98 31.56 8.34
N GLY A 3 15.76 32.06 8.38
CA GLY A 3 14.59 31.44 7.77
C GLY A 3 14.71 31.50 6.25
N TRP A 4 14.35 30.41 5.58
CA TRP A 4 14.29 30.38 4.13
C TRP A 4 12.89 30.74 3.67
N ASN A 5 12.83 31.94 3.07
CA ASN A 5 11.68 32.52 2.41
C ASN A 5 11.23 31.67 1.22
N CYS A 6 9.92 31.48 1.16
CA CYS A 6 9.19 30.92 0.04
C CYS A 6 8.87 32.03 -0.97
N VAL A 7 9.41 31.99 -2.19
CA VAL A 7 8.91 32.79 -3.33
C VAL A 7 8.98 32.01 -4.65
N LYS A 8 7.78 31.64 -5.09
CA LYS A 8 7.19 31.62 -6.46
C LYS A 8 7.93 31.01 -7.66
N SER A 9 7.12 30.19 -8.34
CA SER A 9 6.90 30.12 -9.79
C SER A 9 7.94 29.37 -10.63
N SER A 10 7.56 28.16 -11.06
CA SER A 10 7.82 27.79 -12.45
C SER A 10 6.73 26.84 -12.96
N LYS A 11 5.92 27.36 -13.89
CA LYS A 11 5.03 26.58 -14.74
C LYS A 11 5.92 25.74 -15.65
N LEU A 12 6.02 24.44 -15.43
CA LEU A 12 6.49 23.50 -16.45
C LEU A 12 5.32 22.64 -16.92
N ASN A 13 4.93 22.86 -18.17
CA ASN A 13 4.07 22.00 -18.97
C ASN A 13 4.67 20.59 -19.02
N PHE A 14 4.01 19.62 -18.39
CA PHE A 14 4.46 18.23 -18.33
C PHE A 14 3.58 17.31 -19.19
N ASN A 15 3.22 17.78 -20.39
CA ASN A 15 2.30 17.08 -21.29
C ASN A 15 2.98 16.17 -22.34
N ALA A 16 4.31 15.97 -22.26
CA ALA A 16 5.08 15.35 -23.36
C ALA A 16 5.70 13.97 -23.07
N HIS A 17 5.66 13.45 -21.85
CA HIS A 17 6.40 12.21 -21.52
C HIS A 17 5.56 10.92 -21.52
N TRP A 18 4.23 10.99 -21.64
CA TRP A 18 3.36 9.82 -21.49
C TRP A 18 3.06 9.04 -22.79
N MET A 19 3.44 9.56 -23.97
CA MET A 19 3.09 8.94 -25.26
C MET A 19 3.85 7.64 -25.60
N LEU A 20 4.83 7.20 -24.79
CA LEU A 20 5.69 6.05 -25.14
C LEU A 20 5.27 4.70 -24.51
N TYR A 21 4.24 4.66 -23.64
CA TYR A 21 3.91 3.43 -22.88
C TYR A 21 2.65 2.69 -23.33
N LYS A 22 2.16 2.92 -24.56
CA LYS A 22 0.91 2.32 -25.06
C LYS A 22 1.11 1.20 -26.08
N ARG A 23 2.06 0.28 -25.86
CA ARG A 23 2.20 -0.90 -26.72
C ARG A 23 2.92 -2.09 -26.08
N ALA A 24 2.19 -2.92 -25.35
CA ALA A 24 2.32 -4.38 -25.36
C ALA A 24 1.39 -4.98 -24.30
N GLU A 25 0.42 -5.78 -24.74
CA GLU A 25 0.04 -7.07 -24.16
C GLU A 25 -1.33 -7.48 -24.71
N LYS A 26 -1.31 -8.36 -25.71
CA LYS A 26 -2.48 -9.17 -26.08
C LYS A 26 -2.44 -10.45 -25.23
N PRO A 27 -3.56 -10.91 -24.63
CA PRO A 27 -3.58 -12.14 -23.87
C PRO A 27 -3.42 -13.37 -24.79
N ARG A 28 -2.48 -14.26 -24.47
CA ARG A 28 -2.35 -15.59 -25.07
C ARG A 28 -3.48 -16.49 -24.55
N THR A 29 -4.33 -16.95 -25.45
CA THR A 29 -5.25 -18.07 -25.25
C THR A 29 -4.47 -19.38 -25.09
N LEU A 30 -4.62 -20.05 -23.94
CA LEU A 30 -4.18 -21.43 -23.73
C LEU A 30 -5.30 -22.38 -24.17
N GLN A 31 -5.00 -23.26 -25.13
CA GLN A 31 -5.86 -24.38 -25.52
C GLN A 31 -5.65 -25.57 -24.56
N PRO A 32 -6.68 -26.34 -24.19
CA PRO A 32 -6.53 -27.55 -23.40
C PRO A 32 -6.11 -28.76 -24.27
N SER A 33 -5.11 -29.51 -23.83
CA SER A 33 -4.66 -30.75 -24.48
C SER A 33 -5.55 -31.93 -24.11
N SER A 34 -6.04 -32.62 -25.14
CA SER A 34 -6.76 -33.89 -25.10
C SER A 34 -5.87 -35.07 -24.68
N GLY A 35 -6.28 -35.82 -23.65
CA GLY A 35 -5.77 -37.14 -23.30
C GLY A 35 -6.94 -38.11 -23.10
N GLN A 36 -6.90 -39.25 -23.78
CA GLN A 36 -7.98 -40.25 -23.86
C GLN A 36 -8.18 -41.08 -22.57
N PRO A 37 -9.34 -41.75 -22.40
CA PRO A 37 -9.75 -42.40 -21.16
C PRO A 37 -9.33 -43.88 -21.08
N GLY A 38 -8.70 -44.27 -19.97
CA GLY A 38 -8.36 -45.66 -19.63
C GLY A 38 -9.32 -46.24 -18.57
N GLU A 39 -10.21 -47.10 -19.03
CA GLU A 39 -10.77 -48.31 -18.42
C GLU A 39 -10.84 -48.44 -16.88
N LEU A 40 -12.04 -48.25 -16.33
CA LEU A 40 -12.41 -48.58 -14.95
C LEU A 40 -12.92 -50.03 -14.87
N THR A 41 -12.26 -50.87 -14.07
CA THR A 41 -12.85 -52.12 -13.55
C THR A 41 -13.05 -51.99 -12.04
N PRO A 42 -14.22 -52.36 -11.49
CA PRO A 42 -14.46 -52.28 -10.05
C PRO A 42 -14.04 -53.58 -9.35
N ARG A 43 -13.26 -53.47 -8.27
CA ARG A 43 -13.17 -54.51 -7.24
C ARG A 43 -13.88 -54.02 -5.98
N PRO A 44 -14.79 -54.81 -5.38
CA PRO A 44 -15.37 -54.49 -4.08
C PRO A 44 -14.49 -55.06 -2.97
N THR A 45 -14.14 -54.24 -1.99
CA THR A 45 -13.74 -54.74 -0.67
C THR A 45 -14.45 -53.90 0.38
N HIS A 46 -15.24 -54.61 1.20
CA HIS A 46 -16.01 -54.13 2.33
C HIS A 46 -15.14 -53.30 3.28
N SER A 47 -15.54 -52.05 3.51
CA SER A 47 -15.09 -51.26 4.66
C SER A 47 -16.24 -51.21 5.66
N THR A 48 -16.20 -52.14 6.61
CA THR A 48 -17.03 -52.06 7.82
C THR A 48 -16.09 -51.69 8.96
N LEU A 49 -16.09 -50.42 9.36
CA LEU A 49 -15.52 -49.98 10.62
C LEU A 49 -16.57 -49.07 11.29
N GLN A 50 -16.84 -49.43 12.54
CA GLN A 50 -18.00 -49.09 13.35
C GLN A 50 -18.09 -47.60 13.73
N PRO A 51 -19.29 -47.10 14.08
CA PRO A 51 -19.44 -45.79 14.71
C PRO A 51 -19.02 -45.86 16.19
N SER A 52 -18.17 -44.93 16.60
CA SER A 52 -17.83 -44.67 18.01
C SER A 52 -18.75 -43.57 18.59
N PRO A 53 -18.94 -43.55 19.93
CA PRO A 53 -20.19 -43.12 20.58
C PRO A 53 -20.39 -41.61 20.70
N THR A 54 -21.66 -41.24 20.81
CA THR A 54 -22.21 -39.89 20.99
C THR A 54 -22.22 -39.41 22.45
N LEU A 55 -22.02 -38.09 22.59
CA LEU A 55 -22.44 -37.16 23.67
C LEU A 55 -22.13 -37.55 25.13
N SER A 56 -21.21 -36.84 25.80
CA SER A 56 -21.49 -36.10 27.07
C SER A 56 -20.27 -35.67 27.93
N GLU A 57 -19.00 -35.92 27.55
CA GLU A 57 -17.88 -35.83 28.52
C GLU A 57 -16.75 -34.80 28.28
N GLU A 58 -16.82 -33.95 27.27
CA GLU A 58 -15.76 -32.91 27.06
C GLU A 58 -16.26 -31.47 27.28
N ALA A 59 -17.35 -31.32 28.04
CA ALA A 59 -17.61 -30.07 28.73
C ALA A 59 -16.83 -30.08 30.05
N GLN A 60 -15.98 -29.06 30.23
CA GLN A 60 -15.31 -28.65 31.48
C GLN A 60 -13.96 -29.34 31.74
N THR A 61 -12.89 -28.76 31.17
CA THR A 61 -11.68 -28.32 31.91
C THR A 61 -10.72 -27.70 30.91
N MET A 62 -10.82 -26.40 30.62
CA MET A 62 -9.64 -25.55 30.44
C MET A 62 -10.02 -24.10 30.75
N VAL A 63 -9.47 -23.69 31.88
CA VAL A 63 -9.45 -22.38 32.50
C VAL A 63 -8.60 -21.41 31.66
N SER A 64 -9.08 -20.18 31.52
CA SER A 64 -8.34 -18.93 31.28
C SER A 64 -7.19 -18.94 30.27
N VAL A 65 -7.43 -18.32 29.09
CA VAL A 65 -6.36 -17.61 28.36
C VAL A 65 -6.82 -16.17 28.12
N GLU A 66 -6.88 -15.42 29.22
CA GLU A 66 -6.73 -13.97 29.19
C GLU A 66 -5.24 -13.66 28.99
N ARG A 67 -4.93 -12.73 28.07
CA ARG A 67 -3.59 -12.23 27.71
C ARG A 67 -2.72 -13.18 26.89
N VAL A 68 -2.89 -13.13 25.56
CA VAL A 68 -1.72 -13.20 24.68
C VAL A 68 -1.03 -11.83 24.80
N ARG A 69 0.03 -11.85 25.59
CA ARG A 69 0.91 -10.73 25.88
C ARG A 69 1.46 -10.17 24.57
N GLU A 70 1.42 -8.84 24.47
CA GLU A 70 2.44 -8.08 23.74
C GLU A 70 3.79 -8.69 24.09
N GLU A 71 4.40 -9.35 23.12
CA GLU A 71 5.75 -9.85 23.26
C GLU A 71 6.67 -8.62 23.23
N MET A 72 6.89 -8.12 24.43
CA MET A 72 7.89 -7.16 24.83
C MET A 72 9.24 -7.68 24.32
N VAL A 73 9.63 -7.24 23.12
CA VAL A 73 11.02 -7.29 22.67
C VAL A 73 11.83 -6.57 23.77
N PRO A 74 12.72 -7.27 24.51
CA PRO A 74 13.55 -6.56 25.47
C PRO A 74 14.42 -5.57 24.68
N PRO A 75 14.54 -4.30 25.09
CA PRO A 75 15.56 -3.44 24.52
C PRO A 75 16.91 -4.04 24.91
N SER A 76 17.57 -4.69 23.94
CA SER A 76 18.95 -5.11 24.05
C SER A 76 19.78 -3.90 24.45
N THR A 77 20.11 -3.83 25.74
CA THR A 77 20.86 -2.72 26.32
C THR A 77 22.33 -2.99 26.11
N ASP A 78 22.78 -2.77 24.88
CA ASP A 78 24.18 -2.45 24.59
C ASP A 78 24.19 -1.47 23.40
N HIS A 79 23.85 -0.22 23.71
CA HIS A 79 24.08 0.86 22.78
C HIS A 79 25.51 1.32 23.04
N GLY A 80 26.38 1.03 22.07
CA GLY A 80 27.66 1.73 21.89
C GLY A 80 27.47 3.26 21.98
N PRO A 81 28.57 4.02 22.07
CA PRO A 81 28.64 5.36 22.67
C PRO A 81 27.42 6.20 22.30
N ALA A 82 26.73 6.74 23.33
CA ALA A 82 25.49 7.47 23.21
C ALA A 82 25.57 8.55 22.11
N VAL A 83 25.16 8.19 20.89
CA VAL A 83 25.04 9.11 19.78
C VAL A 83 23.92 10.06 20.17
N SER A 84 24.20 11.37 20.15
CA SER A 84 23.16 12.35 20.48
C SER A 84 22.03 12.25 19.44
N ASP A 85 20.79 12.50 19.84
CA ASP A 85 19.66 12.48 18.91
C ASP A 85 19.87 13.46 17.73
N VAL A 86 20.64 14.54 17.94
CA VAL A 86 21.01 15.50 16.90
C VAL A 86 21.95 14.87 15.88
N ASP A 87 22.98 14.16 16.34
CA ASP A 87 23.91 13.46 15.46
C ASP A 87 23.22 12.31 14.72
N LEU A 88 22.31 11.62 15.40
CA LEU A 88 21.53 10.54 14.81
C LEU A 88 20.53 11.05 13.77
N GLN A 89 19.85 12.18 14.03
CA GLN A 89 19.00 12.86 13.05
C GLN A 89 19.78 13.19 11.78
N ALA A 90 20.99 13.77 11.92
CA ALA A 90 21.83 14.11 10.77
C ALA A 90 22.24 12.86 9.97
N GLN A 91 22.61 11.76 10.65
CA GLN A 91 22.93 10.49 10.00
C GLN A 91 21.73 9.89 9.25
N VAL A 92 20.54 9.95 9.84
CA VAL A 92 19.30 9.48 9.21
C VAL A 92 18.97 10.31 7.98
N GLU A 93 19.02 11.64 8.07
CA GLU A 93 18.78 12.53 6.94
C GLU A 93 19.80 12.29 5.81
N GLU A 94 21.08 12.13 6.15
CA GLU A 94 22.13 11.82 5.19
C GLU A 94 21.91 10.47 4.50
N ALA A 95 21.52 9.44 5.24
CA ALA A 95 21.21 8.12 4.69
C ALA A 95 20.04 8.18 3.70
N ILE A 96 18.98 8.92 4.03
CA ILE A 96 17.83 9.14 3.15
C ILE A 96 18.25 9.91 1.90
N TRP A 97 19.06 10.96 2.06
CA TRP A 97 19.55 11.77 0.93
C TRP A 97 20.44 10.97 -0.03
N ARG A 98 21.26 10.07 0.51
CA ARG A 98 22.12 9.17 -0.27
C ARG A 98 21.35 8.07 -0.97
N TYR A 99 20.18 7.69 -0.47
CA TYR A 99 19.34 6.65 -1.05
C TYR A 99 18.78 7.08 -2.41
N GLU A 100 19.42 6.58 -3.47
CA GLU A 100 19.21 7.01 -4.86
C GLU A 100 17.74 6.98 -5.30
N PRO A 101 16.94 5.92 -5.01
CA PRO A 101 15.57 5.86 -5.48
C PRO A 101 14.69 6.99 -4.95
N LEU A 102 14.92 7.44 -3.72
CA LEU A 102 14.15 8.55 -3.12
C LEU A 102 14.61 9.90 -3.65
N ARG A 103 15.92 10.06 -3.89
CA ARG A 103 16.50 11.29 -4.43
C ARG A 103 16.04 11.58 -5.86
N VAL A 104 15.98 10.57 -6.72
CA VAL A 104 15.54 10.75 -8.12
C VAL A 104 14.04 11.01 -8.21
N LEU A 105 13.24 10.34 -7.37
CA LEU A 105 11.78 10.41 -7.44
C LEU A 105 11.19 11.61 -6.68
N HIS A 106 12.01 12.39 -5.97
CA HIS A 106 11.59 13.52 -5.13
C HIS A 106 10.40 13.16 -4.23
N ALA A 107 10.50 11.99 -3.59
CA ALA A 107 9.45 11.50 -2.71
C ALA A 107 9.27 12.46 -1.52
N PRO A 108 8.03 12.88 -1.19
CA PRO A 108 7.77 13.74 -0.05
C PRO A 108 7.86 12.90 1.23
N LEU A 109 9.08 12.62 1.67
CA LEU A 109 9.40 11.85 2.86
C LEU A 109 10.05 12.76 3.89
N LYS A 110 9.64 12.63 5.15
CA LYS A 110 10.24 13.30 6.29
C LYS A 110 10.59 12.26 7.34
N ALA A 111 11.75 12.40 7.95
CA ALA A 111 12.20 11.59 9.07
C ALA A 111 12.47 12.46 10.29
N GLU A 112 11.99 12.04 11.45
CA GLU A 112 12.26 12.68 12.74
C GLU A 112 12.80 11.66 13.73
N VAL A 113 13.85 12.00 14.47
CA VAL A 113 14.50 11.15 15.46
C VAL A 113 14.25 11.71 16.86
N ARG A 114 13.78 10.85 17.76
CA ARG A 114 13.59 11.19 19.18
C ARG A 114 13.97 10.01 20.04
N ASN A 115 14.91 10.20 20.97
CA ASN A 115 15.46 9.16 21.82
C ASN A 115 15.85 7.91 20.99
N GLY A 116 16.59 8.05 19.91
CA GLY A 116 16.94 6.91 19.04
C GLY A 116 15.77 6.20 18.32
N GLU A 117 14.53 6.68 18.40
CA GLU A 117 13.40 6.20 17.61
C GLU A 117 13.23 7.10 16.37
N VAL A 118 13.25 6.49 15.18
CA VAL A 118 13.07 7.20 13.90
C VAL A 118 11.61 7.09 13.49
N THR A 119 10.91 8.23 13.39
CA THR A 119 9.56 8.31 12.85
C THR A 119 9.60 8.77 11.40
N LEU A 120 9.12 7.92 10.49
CA LEU A 120 8.99 8.22 9.07
C LEU A 120 7.57 8.66 8.74
N THR A 121 7.43 9.78 8.04
CA THR A 121 6.14 10.31 7.60
C THR A 121 6.21 10.71 6.12
N GLY A 122 5.11 10.58 5.41
CA GLY A 122 5.01 10.99 4.01
C GLY A 122 4.70 9.85 3.04
N ILE A 123 5.08 10.03 1.77
CA ILE A 123 4.69 9.10 0.69
C ILE A 123 5.93 8.44 0.10
N VAL A 124 5.87 7.12 -0.07
CA VAL A 124 6.93 6.33 -0.68
C VAL A 124 6.44 5.72 -2.01
N PRO A 125 7.18 5.86 -3.13
CA PRO A 125 6.66 5.50 -4.45
C PRO A 125 6.36 4.01 -4.65
N SER A 126 7.02 3.12 -3.91
CA SER A 126 6.90 1.67 -4.08
C SER A 126 7.15 0.94 -2.77
N ARG A 127 6.47 -0.18 -2.57
CA ARG A 127 6.70 -1.11 -1.44
C ARG A 127 8.16 -1.57 -1.36
N MET A 128 8.83 -1.74 -2.50
CA MET A 128 10.24 -2.16 -2.52
C MET A 128 11.18 -1.08 -1.97
N ILE A 129 10.95 0.18 -2.38
CA ILE A 129 11.69 1.34 -1.89
C ILE A 129 11.45 1.52 -0.38
N HIS A 130 10.19 1.37 0.04
CA HIS A 130 9.78 1.44 1.43
C HIS A 130 10.51 0.41 2.30
N TYR A 131 10.52 -0.86 1.87
CA TYR A 131 11.27 -1.91 2.56
C TYR A 131 12.77 -1.61 2.64
N GLY A 132 13.38 -1.21 1.51
CA GLY A 132 14.80 -0.88 1.44
C GLY A 132 15.18 0.32 2.32
N LEU A 133 14.30 1.32 2.43
CA LEU A 133 14.47 2.46 3.32
C LEU A 133 14.49 2.02 4.79
N ILE A 134 13.49 1.25 5.22
CA ILE A 134 13.40 0.77 6.61
C ILE A 134 14.65 -0.04 6.99
N GLU A 135 15.08 -0.95 6.12
CA GLU A 135 16.28 -1.75 6.35
C GLU A 135 17.56 -0.93 6.37
N THR A 136 17.65 0.15 5.58
CA THR A 136 18.78 1.07 5.60
C THR A 136 18.85 1.81 6.93
N LEU A 137 17.70 2.29 7.44
CA LEU A 137 17.65 3.04 8.70
C LEU A 137 17.95 2.17 9.92
N ARG A 138 17.46 0.93 9.94
CA ARG A 138 17.75 -0.04 11.02
C ARG A 138 19.24 -0.37 11.16
N ARG A 139 20.03 -0.19 10.09
CA ARG A 139 21.47 -0.44 10.10
C ARG A 139 22.29 0.73 10.66
N ILE A 140 21.69 1.90 10.85
CA ILE A 140 22.38 3.07 11.38
C ILE A 140 22.64 2.83 12.88
N PRO A 141 23.91 2.88 13.34
CA PRO A 141 24.22 2.74 14.76
C PRO A 141 23.49 3.81 15.59
N GLY A 142 22.83 3.39 16.66
CA GLY A 142 22.04 4.27 17.53
C GLY A 142 20.54 4.31 17.23
N VAL A 143 20.09 3.76 16.08
CA VAL A 143 18.66 3.55 15.83
C VAL A 143 18.17 2.37 16.68
N ARG A 144 17.22 2.65 17.58
CA ARG A 144 16.61 1.67 18.47
C ARG A 144 15.32 1.09 17.90
N ALA A 145 14.54 1.96 17.25
CA ALA A 145 13.28 1.59 16.62
C ALA A 145 12.99 2.49 15.42
N VAL A 146 12.22 1.97 14.47
CA VAL A 146 11.71 2.72 13.32
C VAL A 146 10.19 2.65 13.35
N ARG A 147 9.55 3.79 13.58
CA ARG A 147 8.11 3.98 13.50
C ARG A 147 7.74 4.41 12.09
N ASP A 148 7.04 3.53 11.40
CA ASP A 148 6.57 3.79 10.04
C ASP A 148 5.16 4.37 10.04
N GLN A 149 5.03 5.62 9.60
CA GLN A 149 3.77 6.31 9.34
C GLN A 149 3.72 6.80 7.88
N THR A 150 4.43 6.10 6.99
CA THR A 150 4.41 6.41 5.56
C THR A 150 3.27 5.67 4.87
N MET A 151 2.85 6.18 3.71
CA MET A 151 1.94 5.48 2.81
C MET A 151 2.63 5.25 1.47
N THR A 152 2.44 4.07 0.89
CA THR A 152 2.92 3.84 -0.47
C THR A 152 1.87 4.24 -1.52
N ASP A 153 2.28 4.60 -2.73
CA ASP A 153 1.32 4.85 -3.82
C ASP A 153 0.36 3.67 -4.07
N PRO A 154 0.80 2.40 -4.05
CA PRO A 154 -0.11 1.27 -4.07
C PRO A 154 -1.13 1.26 -2.91
N ASP A 155 -0.73 1.66 -1.70
CA ASP A 155 -1.65 1.75 -0.57
C ASP A 155 -2.68 2.87 -0.77
N ILE A 156 -2.24 4.04 -1.28
CA ILE A 156 -3.15 5.16 -1.61
C ILE A 156 -4.14 4.73 -2.69
N GLN A 157 -3.66 4.09 -3.76
CA GLN A 157 -4.51 3.58 -4.84
C GLN A 157 -5.56 2.58 -4.32
N GLN A 158 -5.14 1.66 -3.45
CA GLN A 158 -6.03 0.69 -2.83
C GLN A 158 -7.07 1.38 -1.94
N ALA A 159 -6.63 2.32 -1.09
CA ALA A 159 -7.51 3.06 -0.20
C ALA A 159 -8.56 3.87 -0.98
N VAL A 160 -8.17 4.58 -2.04
CA VAL A 160 -9.10 5.31 -2.92
C VAL A 160 -10.10 4.35 -3.57
N THR A 161 -9.63 3.24 -4.13
CA THR A 161 -10.50 2.23 -4.76
C THR A 161 -11.54 1.70 -3.76
N LEU A 162 -11.12 1.39 -2.52
CA LEU A 162 -11.99 0.87 -1.47
C LEU A 162 -13.03 1.91 -1.03
N VAL A 163 -12.62 3.16 -0.81
CA VAL A 163 -13.53 4.23 -0.39
C VAL A 163 -14.56 4.51 -1.48
N LEU A 164 -14.17 4.53 -2.75
CA LEU A 164 -15.11 4.70 -3.87
C LEU A 164 -16.10 3.53 -3.98
N ALA A 165 -15.67 2.31 -3.71
CA ALA A 165 -16.53 1.13 -3.75
C ALA A 165 -17.51 1.04 -2.58
N GLN A 166 -17.18 1.64 -1.43
CA GLN A 166 -18.01 1.61 -0.22
C GLN A 166 -18.94 2.82 -0.09
N HIS A 167 -18.61 3.94 -0.75
CA HIS A 167 -19.39 5.17 -0.64
C HIS A 167 -20.68 5.07 -1.46
N PRO A 168 -21.88 5.24 -0.86
CA PRO A 168 -23.17 4.99 -1.53
C PRO A 168 -23.36 5.79 -2.83
N GLU A 169 -22.89 7.04 -2.86
CA GLU A 169 -23.00 7.89 -4.05
C GLU A 169 -22.05 7.48 -5.18
N THR A 170 -20.96 6.73 -4.94
CA THR A 170 -19.99 6.37 -5.99
C THR A 170 -19.96 4.88 -6.31
N GLN A 171 -20.52 4.04 -5.43
CA GLN A 171 -20.56 2.59 -5.55
C GLN A 171 -21.14 2.09 -6.89
N PRO A 172 -22.18 2.71 -7.49
CA PRO A 172 -22.72 2.24 -8.77
C PRO A 172 -21.74 2.32 -9.94
N TRP A 173 -20.73 3.20 -9.86
CA TRP A 173 -19.79 3.46 -10.95
C TRP A 173 -18.37 3.05 -10.62
N SER A 174 -18.07 2.72 -9.36
CA SER A 174 -16.71 2.40 -8.91
C SER A 174 -16.08 1.22 -9.66
N ALA A 175 -16.90 0.29 -10.19
CA ALA A 175 -16.42 -0.83 -11.00
C ALA A 175 -15.86 -0.40 -12.38
N HIS A 176 -16.29 0.75 -12.88
CA HIS A 176 -15.85 1.32 -14.16
C HIS A 176 -14.83 2.46 -13.99
N VAL A 177 -14.39 2.73 -12.75
CA VAL A 177 -13.40 3.76 -12.43
C VAL A 177 -12.08 3.09 -12.08
N TYR A 178 -11.03 3.45 -12.81
CA TYR A 178 -9.67 3.02 -12.55
C TYR A 178 -8.89 4.12 -11.86
N VAL A 179 -8.16 3.73 -10.82
CA VAL A 179 -7.38 4.62 -9.98
C VAL A 179 -5.90 4.31 -10.20
N LEU A 180 -5.09 5.34 -10.44
CA LEU A 180 -3.63 5.25 -10.45
C LEU A 180 -3.07 6.31 -9.51
N SER A 181 -2.12 5.95 -8.65
CA SER A 181 -1.42 6.90 -7.78
C SER A 181 0.07 6.99 -8.12
N ARG A 182 0.62 8.20 -8.12
CA ARG A 182 2.06 8.45 -8.20
C ARG A 182 2.45 9.65 -7.34
N ASN A 183 3.30 9.43 -6.34
CA ASN A 183 3.66 10.39 -5.31
C ASN A 183 2.42 11.08 -4.70
N GLY A 184 1.31 10.38 -4.50
CA GLY A 184 0.04 10.95 -4.01
C GLY A 184 -0.70 11.85 -5.01
N PHE A 185 -0.29 11.87 -6.28
CA PHE A 185 -1.11 12.38 -7.36
C PHE A 185 -1.97 11.23 -7.88
N VAL A 186 -3.27 11.34 -7.65
CA VAL A 186 -4.24 10.33 -8.06
C VAL A 186 -4.83 10.71 -9.40
N GLN A 187 -4.79 9.80 -10.35
CA GLN A 187 -5.45 9.92 -11.63
C GLN A 187 -6.67 8.99 -11.65
N LEU A 188 -7.82 9.56 -11.99
CA LEU A 188 -9.07 8.84 -12.12
C LEU A 188 -9.41 8.74 -13.61
N THR A 189 -9.56 7.52 -14.12
CA THR A 189 -9.97 7.23 -15.50
C THR A 189 -11.14 6.26 -15.49
N GLY A 190 -11.85 6.15 -16.62
CA GLY A 190 -13.03 5.30 -16.72
C GLY A 190 -14.27 6.08 -17.11
N THR A 191 -15.44 5.52 -16.80
CA THR A 191 -16.73 6.05 -17.27
C THR A 191 -17.68 6.31 -16.12
N VAL A 192 -18.40 7.44 -16.19
CA VAL A 192 -19.42 7.86 -15.22
C VAL A 192 -20.64 8.42 -15.97
N PRO A 193 -21.86 8.37 -15.40
CA PRO A 193 -23.08 8.73 -16.13
C PRO A 193 -23.20 10.22 -16.44
N ASP A 194 -22.68 11.09 -15.56
CA ASP A 194 -22.82 12.54 -15.68
C ASP A 194 -21.67 13.28 -14.97
N ALA A 195 -21.69 14.61 -15.10
CA ALA A 195 -20.68 15.47 -14.49
C ALA A 195 -20.76 15.49 -12.94
N ALA A 196 -21.96 15.35 -12.36
CA ALA A 196 -22.14 15.37 -10.91
C ALA A 196 -21.57 14.10 -10.26
N ALA A 197 -21.71 12.95 -10.92
CA ALA A 197 -21.06 11.70 -10.58
C ALA A 197 -19.53 11.86 -10.62
N ALA A 198 -18.99 12.47 -11.69
CA ALA A 198 -17.55 12.73 -11.80
C ALA A 198 -17.03 13.60 -10.64
N GLU A 199 -17.74 14.68 -10.31
CA GLU A 199 -17.39 15.56 -9.19
C GLU A 199 -17.43 14.84 -7.85
N THR A 200 -18.43 13.98 -7.65
CA THR A 200 -18.56 13.18 -6.43
C THR A 200 -17.41 12.19 -6.29
N VAL A 201 -17.05 11.47 -7.35
CA VAL A 201 -15.89 10.54 -7.35
C VAL A 201 -14.60 11.30 -7.00
N VAL A 202 -14.39 12.48 -7.60
CA VAL A 202 -13.22 13.32 -7.30
C VAL A 202 -13.21 13.75 -5.83
N ARG A 203 -14.34 14.24 -5.31
CA ARG A 203 -14.48 14.67 -3.91
C ARG A 203 -14.19 13.54 -2.94
N VAL A 204 -14.74 12.36 -3.19
CA VAL A 204 -14.53 11.17 -2.35
C VAL A 204 -13.07 10.73 -2.43
N ALA A 205 -12.45 10.70 -3.61
CA ALA A 205 -11.03 10.37 -3.76
C ALA A 205 -10.12 11.37 -3.01
N GLN A 206 -10.45 12.66 -3.00
CA GLN A 206 -9.70 13.69 -2.26
C GLN A 206 -9.74 13.52 -0.74
N SER A 207 -10.74 12.82 -0.20
CA SER A 207 -10.85 12.60 1.25
C SER A 207 -9.85 11.57 1.80
N VAL A 208 -9.18 10.82 0.92
CA VAL A 208 -8.29 9.73 1.32
C VAL A 208 -6.92 10.26 1.79
N PRO A 209 -6.41 9.80 2.94
CA PRO A 209 -5.07 10.15 3.40
C PRO A 209 -3.99 9.85 2.36
N GLY A 210 -3.01 10.77 2.23
CA GLY A 210 -1.94 10.66 1.24
C GLY A 210 -2.29 11.21 -0.15
N VAL A 211 -3.56 11.49 -0.45
CA VAL A 211 -3.96 12.15 -1.70
C VAL A 211 -3.62 13.63 -1.61
N ARG A 212 -2.68 14.07 -2.46
CA ARG A 212 -2.26 15.48 -2.54
C ARG A 212 -3.01 16.23 -3.63
N ARG A 213 -3.25 15.56 -4.76
CA ARG A 213 -3.95 16.10 -5.92
C ARG A 213 -4.68 15.00 -6.66
N VAL A 214 -5.83 15.35 -7.23
CA VAL A 214 -6.62 14.45 -8.09
C VAL A 214 -6.70 15.03 -9.51
N ALA A 215 -6.39 14.21 -10.50
CA ALA A 215 -6.57 14.49 -11.92
C ALA A 215 -7.81 13.73 -12.41
N ASN A 216 -8.85 14.48 -12.76
CA ASN A 216 -10.08 13.92 -13.32
C ASN A 216 -9.92 13.71 -14.83
N LEU A 217 -9.89 12.46 -15.27
CA LEU A 217 -9.91 12.06 -16.69
C LEU A 217 -11.07 11.08 -16.94
N LEU A 218 -12.14 11.18 -16.14
CA LEU A 218 -13.35 10.40 -16.31
C LEU A 218 -14.09 10.85 -17.58
N GLN A 219 -14.64 9.88 -18.29
CA GLN A 219 -15.47 10.11 -19.46
C GLN A 219 -16.93 10.05 -19.05
N ILE A 220 -17.71 11.01 -19.53
CA ILE A 220 -19.15 11.01 -19.31
C ILE A 220 -19.79 10.12 -20.37
N GLU A 221 -20.52 9.10 -19.93
CA GLU A 221 -21.36 8.27 -20.76
C GLU A 221 -22.39 9.16 -21.45
N THR A 222 -22.19 9.41 -22.74
CA THR A 222 -23.15 10.20 -23.51
C THR A 222 -24.33 9.27 -23.81
N PRO A 223 -25.56 9.56 -23.35
CA PRO A 223 -26.70 8.74 -23.71
C PRO A 223 -26.82 8.73 -25.24
N SER A 224 -26.86 7.53 -25.82
CA SER A 224 -27.13 7.38 -27.26
C SER A 224 -28.54 7.92 -27.55
N PRO A 225 -28.71 8.76 -28.59
CA PRO A 225 -29.99 9.43 -28.89
C PRO A 225 -31.09 8.47 -29.36
#